data_AF-A0A8C6WMZ4-F1
#
_entry.id   AF-A0A8C6WMZ4-F1
#
_cell.length_a   1.000
_cell.length_b   1.000
_cell.length_c   1.000
_cell.angle_alpha   90.00
_cell.angle_beta   90.00
_cell.angle_gamma   90.00
#
_symmetry.space_group_name_H-M   'P 1'
#
loop_
_entity.id
_entity.type
_entity.pdbx_description
1 polymer ?
#
loop_
_entity_poly.entity_id
_entity_poly.type
_entity_poly.pdbx_seq_one_letter_code
_entity_poly.pdbx_strand_id
1 'polypeptide(L)'
;MFAKLKKKIAEEAATAPRTGVRIPRTISKESITSVGADSGDDFASDGSSSRDDLPAQLLRRNDQIRRLEAKLSDYAEQLRLMQKTKDKLEIALEKHQDSSIKKLQDQNETHVASRAKMAEGMTLALEKKDQEWMEKLEAVEMEKAALSAQLNEMSEQSLALFQKRDDRDELEGFQQQELAKVKHMVQIRHRAQLSGAGTFFPINNALLFPYVRHPVCAIYIAIHSQFLCETVKYHFVIIVQMSFLEVEVETLTEQQQQQPEVCEEEQNGSVTVDDLDHIQKVNRDLEQQLSEKNRTIKQLQQRLAELKRTLQKELQISPDPAPASMPSPPSSNTTVTNTSDLNDSREINFEYLKHVILKFMSCREAEAFHLIRAVSVLLNFTREEEDLLKQTLEYKMSWFGSKPSPKGIIRPSISGSSTHWS
;
A
#
# COMPACT_ATOMS: atom_id res chain seq x y z
N MET A 1 22.75 46.85 -11.62
CA MET A 1 21.90 46.02 -10.71
C MET A 1 21.75 46.60 -9.30
N PHE A 2 22.74 47.29 -8.74
CA PHE A 2 22.64 47.89 -7.38
C PHE A 2 21.67 49.08 -7.23
N ALA A 3 21.46 49.89 -8.28
CA ALA A 3 20.53 51.03 -8.23
C ALA A 3 19.04 50.58 -8.14
N LYS A 4 18.69 49.46 -8.80
CA LYS A 4 17.35 48.87 -8.70
C LYS A 4 17.07 48.28 -7.32
N LEU A 5 18.10 47.81 -6.61
CA LEU A 5 17.95 47.27 -5.25
C LEU A 5 17.74 48.39 -4.22
N LYS A 6 18.47 49.52 -4.34
CA LYS A 6 18.24 50.70 -3.47
C LYS A 6 16.88 51.35 -3.71
N LYS A 7 16.43 51.41 -4.97
CA LYS A 7 15.07 51.91 -5.30
C LYS A 7 13.98 51.00 -4.71
N LYS A 8 14.17 49.69 -4.76
CA LYS A 8 13.22 48.71 -4.22
C LYS A 8 13.14 48.76 -2.68
N ILE A 9 14.25 48.99 -1.98
CA ILE A 9 14.26 49.17 -0.51
C ILE A 9 13.58 50.49 -0.09
N ALA A 10 13.74 51.57 -0.87
CA ALA A 10 13.08 52.85 -0.59
C ALA A 10 11.57 52.84 -0.90
N GLU A 11 11.15 52.08 -1.91
CA GLU A 11 9.74 51.95 -2.34
C GLU A 11 8.96 50.96 -1.45
N GLU A 12 9.63 49.94 -0.91
CA GLU A 12 9.08 48.98 0.05
C GLU A 12 9.01 49.55 1.49
N ALA A 13 9.86 50.54 1.82
CA ALA A 13 9.74 51.30 3.06
C ALA A 13 8.58 52.32 3.06
N ALA A 14 8.04 52.67 1.89
CA ALA A 14 6.99 53.69 1.74
C ALA A 14 5.56 53.12 1.69
N THR A 15 5.38 51.80 1.61
CA THR A 15 4.06 51.16 1.36
C THR A 15 3.54 50.26 2.49
N ALA A 16 4.14 50.30 3.68
CA ALA A 16 3.58 49.62 4.85
C ALA A 16 2.32 50.36 5.37
N PRO A 17 1.17 49.69 5.55
CA PRO A 17 0.00 50.29 6.16
C PRO A 17 0.27 50.61 7.64
N ARG A 18 0.17 51.91 7.98
CA ARG A 18 0.21 52.40 9.35
C ARG A 18 -1.10 52.05 10.07
N THR A 19 -1.14 50.90 10.74
CA THR A 19 -2.08 50.65 11.84
C THR A 19 -1.41 51.01 13.15
N GLY A 20 -1.65 52.24 13.61
CA GLY A 20 -1.17 52.74 14.89
C GLY A 20 -1.97 52.16 16.05
N VAL A 21 -1.30 51.38 16.89
CA VAL A 21 -1.70 51.19 18.29
C VAL A 21 -0.53 51.61 19.16
N ARG A 22 -0.66 52.83 19.69
CA ARG A 22 0.30 53.53 20.53
C ARG A 22 0.23 52.90 21.93
N ILE A 23 1.19 52.05 22.26
CA ILE A 23 1.39 51.56 23.64
C ILE A 23 1.96 52.73 24.45
N PRO A 24 1.31 53.21 25.54
CA PRO A 24 1.89 54.22 26.40
C PRO A 24 2.99 53.58 27.26
N ARG A 25 4.26 53.89 26.95
CA ARG A 25 5.34 53.79 27.94
C ARG A 25 5.22 54.98 28.87
N THR A 26 4.71 54.78 30.07
CA THR A 26 4.84 55.78 31.15
C THR A 26 6.27 55.76 31.65
N ILE A 27 7.09 56.59 31.02
CA ILE A 27 8.27 57.19 31.63
C ILE A 27 7.79 58.26 32.62
N SER A 28 7.83 57.99 33.92
CA SER A 28 7.78 59.05 34.92
C SER A 28 9.20 59.54 35.14
N LYS A 29 9.49 60.70 34.54
CA LYS A 29 10.75 61.42 34.61
C LYS A 29 10.43 62.85 35.04
N GLU A 30 10.45 63.06 36.35
CA GLU A 30 10.42 64.35 37.06
C GLU A 30 11.00 64.02 38.46
N SER A 31 12.22 64.36 38.90
CA SER A 31 13.03 65.59 38.83
C SER A 31 12.33 66.82 39.41
N ILE A 32 13.00 67.39 40.42
CA ILE A 32 12.80 68.62 41.23
C ILE A 32 11.79 68.43 42.39
N THR A 33 12.12 68.63 43.68
CA THR A 33 13.00 69.64 44.28
C THR A 33 13.77 69.11 45.49
N SER A 34 15.08 69.30 45.45
CA SER A 34 15.95 69.46 46.62
C SER A 34 15.52 70.71 47.39
N VAL A 35 15.08 70.54 48.63
CA VAL A 35 15.07 71.57 49.68
C VAL A 35 15.93 70.92 50.77
N GLY A 36 17.22 71.23 50.84
CA GLY A 36 17.66 72.52 51.36
C GLY A 36 17.64 72.39 52.89
N ALA A 37 18.76 71.92 53.43
CA ALA A 37 19.06 72.03 54.85
C ALA A 37 18.84 73.48 55.29
N ASP A 38 18.00 73.69 56.29
CA ASP A 38 17.91 74.98 56.98
C ASP A 38 18.25 74.76 58.45
N SER A 39 19.22 75.56 58.86
CA SER A 39 19.90 75.59 60.13
C SER A 39 19.16 76.58 61.02
N GLY A 40 18.91 76.21 62.27
CA GLY A 40 18.21 77.07 63.20
C GLY A 40 18.11 76.46 64.58
N ASP A 41 19.28 76.22 65.18
CA ASP A 41 19.39 76.25 66.64
C ASP A 41 18.97 77.66 67.09
N ASP A 42 17.82 77.76 67.74
CA ASP A 42 17.46 78.89 68.61
C ASP A 42 16.59 78.34 69.75
N PHE A 43 17.26 77.81 70.78
CA PHE A 43 16.65 77.66 72.10
C PHE A 43 16.50 79.05 72.72
N ALA A 44 15.38 79.72 72.44
CA ALA A 44 14.91 80.81 73.27
C ALA A 44 14.46 80.23 74.61
N SER A 45 15.41 80.19 75.54
CA SER A 45 15.20 79.87 76.95
C SER A 45 14.64 81.09 77.68
N ASP A 46 13.38 81.43 77.37
CA ASP A 46 12.58 82.36 78.16
C ASP A 46 11.51 81.50 78.86
N GLY A 47 11.56 81.24 80.16
CA GLY A 47 11.81 82.24 81.19
C GLY A 47 10.52 82.81 81.79
N SER A 48 9.34 82.22 81.56
CA SER A 48 8.17 82.29 82.47
C SER A 48 6.92 81.63 81.86
N SER A 49 6.70 80.33 82.08
CA SER A 49 5.38 79.73 81.89
C SER A 49 4.60 79.94 83.18
N SER A 50 3.66 80.89 83.15
CA SER A 50 2.57 80.90 84.13
C SER A 50 1.91 79.52 84.15
N ARG A 51 1.43 79.09 85.32
CA ARG A 51 0.67 77.87 85.52
C ARG A 51 -0.58 77.79 84.60
N ASP A 52 -0.97 78.92 83.99
CA ASP A 52 -2.09 79.08 83.06
C ASP A 52 -1.77 78.78 81.57
N ASP A 53 -0.52 78.54 81.17
CA ASP A 53 -0.14 78.24 79.76
C ASP A 53 -0.09 76.74 79.41
N LEU A 54 0.07 75.88 80.43
CA LEU A 54 0.07 74.42 80.26
C LEU A 54 -1.25 73.90 79.63
N PRO A 55 -2.45 74.39 80.01
CA PRO A 55 -3.71 74.01 79.38
C PRO A 55 -3.75 74.33 77.88
N ALA A 56 -3.25 75.50 77.48
CA ALA A 56 -3.23 75.94 76.08
C ALA A 56 -2.26 75.11 75.22
N GLN A 57 -1.13 74.66 75.80
CA GLN A 57 -0.20 73.76 75.12
C GLN A 57 -0.78 72.35 74.96
N LEU A 58 -1.50 71.85 75.97
CA LEU A 58 -2.17 70.56 75.96
C LEU A 58 -3.31 70.54 74.93
N LEU A 59 -4.07 71.64 74.82
CA LEU A 59 -5.10 71.81 73.79
C LEU A 59 -4.52 71.75 72.37
N ARG A 60 -3.41 72.48 72.11
CA ARG A 60 -2.71 72.44 70.81
C ARG A 60 -2.20 71.04 70.46
N ARG A 61 -1.65 70.31 71.43
CA ARG A 61 -1.24 68.91 71.22
C ARG A 61 -2.43 67.99 70.96
N ASN A 62 -3.54 68.15 71.67
CA ASN A 62 -4.78 67.40 71.40
C ASN A 62 -5.33 67.69 70.00
N ASP A 63 -5.29 68.93 69.53
CA ASP A 63 -5.68 69.29 68.16
C ASP A 63 -4.75 68.67 67.12
N GLN A 64 -3.45 68.63 67.39
CA GLN A 64 -2.49 67.94 66.54
C GLN A 64 -2.73 66.43 66.50
N ILE A 65 -3.01 65.81 67.65
CA ILE A 65 -3.37 64.39 67.74
C ILE A 65 -4.61 64.11 66.90
N ARG A 66 -5.68 64.89 67.05
CA ARG A 66 -6.90 64.74 66.24
C ARG A 66 -6.65 64.87 64.74
N ARG A 67 -5.79 65.80 64.32
CA ARG A 67 -5.39 65.95 62.91
C ARG A 67 -4.59 64.74 62.41
N LEU A 68 -3.71 64.19 63.23
CA LEU A 68 -2.94 63.00 62.88
C LEU A 68 -3.84 61.77 62.84
N GLU A 69 -4.77 61.62 63.77
CA GLU A 69 -5.78 60.56 63.77
C GLU A 69 -6.66 60.61 62.50
N ALA A 70 -7.11 61.81 62.10
CA ALA A 70 -7.86 61.99 60.85
C ALA A 70 -7.04 61.56 59.62
N LYS A 71 -5.77 62.01 59.52
CA LYS A 71 -4.87 61.58 58.43
C LYS A 71 -4.62 60.06 58.44
N LEU A 72 -4.49 59.46 59.61
CA LEU A 72 -4.27 58.02 59.76
C LEU A 72 -5.52 57.25 59.31
N SER A 73 -6.71 57.78 59.59
CA SER A 73 -7.98 57.27 59.06
C SER A 73 -8.05 57.38 57.54
N ASP A 74 -7.72 58.53 56.95
CA ASP A 74 -7.71 58.73 55.49
C ASP A 74 -6.75 57.77 54.79
N TYR A 75 -5.55 57.57 55.34
CA TYR A 75 -4.60 56.58 54.81
C TYR A 75 -5.11 55.13 54.95
N ALA A 76 -5.80 54.80 56.04
CA ALA A 76 -6.41 53.48 56.21
C ALA A 76 -7.53 53.22 55.19
N GLU A 77 -8.35 54.23 54.89
CA GLU A 77 -9.36 54.15 53.83
C GLU A 77 -8.73 54.04 52.44
N GLN A 78 -7.68 54.82 52.16
CA GLN A 78 -6.95 54.74 50.90
C GLN A 78 -6.32 53.35 50.69
N LEU A 79 -5.74 52.76 51.73
CA LEU A 79 -5.21 51.39 51.70
C LEU A 79 -6.32 50.37 51.41
N ARG A 80 -7.50 50.50 52.05
CA ARG A 80 -8.66 49.65 51.76
C ARG A 80 -9.13 49.76 50.31
N LEU A 81 -9.19 50.98 49.77
CA LEU A 81 -9.58 51.20 48.39
C LEU A 81 -8.56 50.62 47.40
N MET A 82 -7.26 50.78 47.70
CA MET A 82 -6.19 50.23 46.91
C MET A 82 -6.18 48.70 46.92
N GLN A 83 -6.41 48.09 48.09
CA GLN A 83 -6.57 46.64 48.21
C GLN A 83 -7.75 46.13 47.39
N LYS A 84 -8.93 46.77 47.49
CA LYS A 84 -10.11 46.40 46.69
C LYS A 84 -9.87 46.52 45.19
N THR A 85 -9.03 47.48 44.77
CA THR A 85 -8.67 47.68 43.36
C THR A 85 -7.69 46.60 42.90
N LYS A 86 -6.70 46.26 43.73
CA LYS A 86 -5.78 45.15 43.50
C LYS A 86 -6.55 43.83 43.31
N ASP A 87 -7.44 43.49 44.24
CA ASP A 87 -8.18 42.23 44.20
C ASP A 87 -9.05 42.13 42.92
N LYS A 88 -9.66 43.23 42.49
CA LYS A 88 -10.41 43.28 41.22
C LYS A 88 -9.53 43.05 40.00
N LEU A 89 -8.33 43.63 39.97
CA LEU A 89 -7.40 43.46 38.87
C LEU A 89 -6.83 42.04 38.84
N GLU A 90 -6.60 41.44 40.01
CA GLU A 90 -6.14 40.06 40.16
C GLU A 90 -7.19 39.07 39.61
N ILE A 91 -8.46 39.22 39.99
CA ILE A 91 -9.57 38.43 39.45
C ILE A 91 -9.71 38.62 37.92
N ALA A 92 -9.59 39.86 37.44
CA ALA A 92 -9.68 40.14 36.01
C ALA A 92 -8.53 39.50 35.22
N LEU A 93 -7.32 39.49 35.78
CA LEU A 93 -6.16 38.86 35.20
C LEU A 93 -6.31 37.33 35.17
N GLU A 94 -6.70 36.72 36.28
CA GLU A 94 -6.96 35.27 36.40
C GLU A 94 -8.01 34.84 35.37
N LYS A 95 -9.15 35.53 35.32
CA LYS A 95 -10.20 35.25 34.34
C LYS A 95 -9.72 35.41 32.89
N HIS A 96 -8.88 36.41 32.61
CA HIS A 96 -8.29 36.58 31.28
C HIS A 96 -7.34 35.42 30.94
N GLN A 97 -6.49 35.01 31.89
CA GLN A 97 -5.59 33.86 31.74
C GLN A 97 -6.36 32.56 31.51
N ASP A 98 -7.38 32.27 32.32
CA ASP A 98 -8.26 31.10 32.17
C ASP A 98 -8.95 31.09 30.80
N SER A 99 -9.47 32.24 30.37
CA SER A 99 -10.10 32.37 29.05
C SER A 99 -9.11 32.15 27.90
N SER A 100 -7.84 32.52 28.09
CA SER A 100 -6.78 32.34 27.10
C SER A 100 -6.34 30.88 27.03
N ILE A 101 -6.15 30.23 28.19
CA ILE A 101 -5.81 28.80 28.29
C ILE A 101 -6.94 27.95 27.69
N LYS A 102 -8.19 28.23 28.06
CA LYS A 102 -9.35 27.53 27.54
C LYS A 102 -9.45 27.63 26.02
N LYS A 103 -9.25 28.83 25.44
CA LYS A 103 -9.24 29.00 23.97
C LYS A 103 -8.14 28.18 23.30
N LEU A 104 -6.95 28.09 23.89
CA LEU A 104 -5.87 27.26 23.36
C LEU A 104 -6.19 25.77 23.45
N GLN A 105 -6.81 25.34 24.55
CA GLN A 105 -7.30 23.96 24.72
C GLN A 105 -8.36 23.61 23.68
N ASP A 106 -9.40 24.44 23.52
CA ASP A 106 -10.47 24.24 22.54
C ASP A 106 -9.92 24.18 21.10
N GLN A 107 -8.94 25.03 20.76
CA GLN A 107 -8.26 24.99 19.46
C GLN A 107 -7.48 23.69 19.28
N ASN A 108 -6.72 23.26 20.28
CA ASN A 108 -5.96 22.01 20.22
C ASN A 108 -6.87 20.78 20.08
N GLU A 109 -7.97 20.72 20.85
CA GLU A 109 -8.99 19.66 20.74
C GLU A 109 -9.61 19.64 19.34
N THR A 110 -9.95 20.80 18.78
CA THR A 110 -10.47 20.90 17.41
C THR A 110 -9.47 20.41 16.37
N HIS A 111 -8.19 20.75 16.51
CA HIS A 111 -7.13 20.27 15.63
C HIS A 111 -6.91 18.76 15.74
N VAL A 112 -6.90 18.21 16.96
CA VAL A 112 -6.79 16.77 17.20
C VAL A 112 -7.99 16.03 16.60
N ALA A 113 -9.21 16.53 16.82
CA ALA A 113 -10.42 15.96 16.25
C ALA A 113 -10.43 16.01 14.71
N SER A 114 -9.97 17.12 14.11
CA SER A 114 -9.84 17.24 12.66
C SER A 114 -8.82 16.26 12.09
N ARG A 115 -7.68 16.06 12.78
CA ARG A 115 -6.67 15.07 12.40
C ARG A 115 -7.20 13.64 12.50
N ALA A 116 -7.95 13.34 13.57
CA ALA A 116 -8.59 12.04 13.76
C ALA A 116 -9.61 11.75 12.65
N LYS A 117 -10.48 12.70 12.32
CA LYS A 117 -11.45 12.56 11.22
C LYS A 117 -10.78 12.31 9.87
N MET A 118 -9.65 12.97 9.60
CA MET A 118 -8.90 12.74 8.37
C MET A 118 -8.29 11.34 8.32
N ALA A 119 -7.73 10.87 9.46
CA ALA A 119 -7.20 9.52 9.57
C ALA A 119 -8.29 8.46 9.39
N GLU A 120 -9.44 8.63 10.07
CA GLU A 120 -10.61 7.74 9.94
C GLU A 120 -11.15 7.71 8.52
N GLY A 121 -11.26 8.86 7.85
CA GLY A 121 -11.68 8.94 6.45
C GLY A 121 -10.71 8.21 5.50
N MET A 122 -9.41 8.24 5.77
CA MET A 122 -8.43 7.47 5.01
C MET A 122 -8.57 5.97 5.25
N THR A 123 -8.76 5.54 6.50
CA THR A 123 -8.98 4.13 6.85
C THR A 123 -10.23 3.58 6.17
N LEU A 124 -11.36 4.31 6.24
CA LEU A 124 -12.60 3.91 5.58
C LEU A 124 -12.47 3.82 4.06
N ALA A 125 -11.68 4.71 3.44
CA ALA A 125 -11.43 4.66 1.99
C ALA A 125 -10.58 3.44 1.59
N LEU A 126 -9.62 3.04 2.44
CA LEU A 126 -8.84 1.82 2.24
C LEU A 126 -9.71 0.57 2.40
N GLU A 127 -10.51 0.49 3.47
CA GLU A 127 -11.43 -0.63 3.69
C GLU A 127 -12.43 -0.79 2.53
N LYS A 128 -12.96 0.32 2.00
CA LYS A 128 -13.83 0.28 0.83
C LYS A 128 -13.10 -0.26 -0.40
N LYS A 129 -11.85 0.15 -0.62
CA LYS A 129 -11.03 -0.37 -1.72
C LYS A 129 -10.76 -1.86 -1.54
N ASP A 130 -10.43 -2.30 -0.33
CA ASP A 130 -10.22 -3.71 -0.02
C ASP A 130 -11.49 -4.54 -0.31
N GLN A 131 -12.67 -4.03 0.08
CA GLN A 131 -13.95 -4.65 -0.22
C GLN A 131 -14.21 -4.74 -1.74
N GLU A 132 -13.99 -3.65 -2.49
CA GLU A 132 -14.11 -3.64 -3.97
C GLU A 132 -13.15 -4.65 -4.63
N TRP A 133 -11.94 -4.81 -4.09
CA TRP A 133 -10.98 -5.80 -4.59
C TRP A 133 -11.39 -7.24 -4.25
N MET A 134 -11.95 -7.47 -3.07
CA MET A 134 -12.49 -8.78 -2.67
C MET A 134 -13.65 -9.20 -3.59
N GLU A 135 -14.58 -8.30 -3.90
CA GLU A 135 -15.69 -8.57 -4.83
C GLU A 135 -15.19 -8.88 -6.24
N LYS A 136 -14.17 -8.15 -6.73
CA LYS A 136 -13.54 -8.46 -8.02
C LYS A 136 -12.86 -9.82 -8.03
N LEU A 137 -12.18 -10.19 -6.94
CA LEU A 137 -11.52 -11.48 -6.81
C LEU A 137 -12.56 -12.61 -6.85
N GLU A 138 -13.67 -12.47 -6.13
CA GLU A 138 -14.77 -13.44 -6.13
C GLU A 138 -15.39 -13.59 -7.53
N ALA A 139 -15.63 -12.48 -8.24
CA ALA A 139 -16.15 -12.52 -9.61
C ALA A 139 -15.22 -13.29 -10.57
N VAL A 140 -13.92 -13.03 -10.50
CA VAL A 140 -12.91 -13.74 -11.32
C VAL A 140 -12.83 -15.22 -10.92
N GLU A 141 -12.97 -15.54 -9.64
CA GLU A 141 -12.97 -16.93 -9.18
C GLU A 141 -14.21 -17.69 -9.67
N MET A 142 -15.38 -17.05 -9.68
CA MET A 142 -16.60 -17.62 -10.28
C MET A 142 -16.46 -17.83 -11.79
N GLU A 143 -15.90 -16.86 -12.52
CA GLU A 143 -15.66 -16.99 -13.97
C GLU A 143 -14.68 -18.12 -14.28
N LYS A 144 -13.57 -18.20 -13.54
CA LYS A 144 -12.61 -19.30 -13.64
C LYS A 144 -13.28 -20.66 -13.39
N ALA A 145 -14.15 -20.75 -12.39
CA ALA A 145 -14.89 -21.99 -12.10
C ALA A 145 -15.85 -22.36 -13.25
N ALA A 146 -16.54 -21.38 -13.83
CA ALA A 146 -17.45 -21.58 -14.96
C ALA A 146 -16.70 -22.05 -16.22
N LEU A 147 -15.59 -21.39 -16.58
CA LEU A 147 -14.76 -21.78 -17.72
C LEU A 147 -14.13 -23.16 -17.52
N SER A 148 -13.66 -23.46 -16.30
CA SER A 148 -13.16 -24.80 -15.95
C SER A 148 -14.23 -25.88 -16.11
N ALA A 149 -15.47 -25.59 -15.70
CA ALA A 149 -16.59 -26.51 -15.89
C ALA A 149 -16.91 -26.74 -17.38
N GLN A 150 -16.91 -25.70 -18.21
CA GLN A 150 -17.12 -25.82 -19.65
C GLN A 150 -16.01 -26.65 -20.33
N LEU A 151 -14.76 -26.47 -19.91
CA LEU A 151 -13.64 -27.25 -20.44
C LEU A 151 -13.77 -28.74 -20.09
N ASN A 152 -14.18 -29.05 -18.85
CA ASN A 152 -14.42 -30.42 -18.42
C ASN A 152 -15.58 -31.04 -19.20
N GLU A 153 -16.68 -30.31 -19.39
CA GLU A 153 -17.84 -30.77 -20.18
C GLU A 153 -17.45 -31.07 -21.64
N MET A 154 -16.69 -30.17 -22.28
CA MET A 154 -16.18 -30.40 -23.63
C MET A 154 -15.24 -31.61 -23.71
N SER A 155 -14.38 -31.79 -22.70
CA SER A 155 -13.50 -32.96 -22.60
C SER A 155 -14.29 -34.27 -22.44
N GLU A 156 -15.31 -34.28 -21.59
CA GLU A 156 -16.19 -35.44 -21.40
C GLU A 156 -16.97 -35.77 -22.68
N GLN A 157 -17.48 -34.75 -23.37
CA GLN A 157 -18.16 -34.91 -24.65
C GLN A 157 -17.22 -35.51 -25.71
N SER A 158 -15.97 -35.05 -25.79
CA SER A 158 -14.97 -35.61 -26.69
C SER A 158 -14.68 -37.09 -26.37
N LEU A 159 -14.57 -37.44 -25.08
CA LEU A 159 -14.37 -38.83 -24.66
C LEU A 159 -15.57 -39.71 -25.03
N ALA A 160 -16.78 -39.22 -24.81
CA ALA A 160 -18.01 -39.95 -25.14
C ALA A 160 -18.16 -40.16 -26.66
N LEU A 161 -17.78 -39.19 -27.49
CA LEU A 161 -17.75 -39.33 -28.94
C LEU A 161 -16.71 -40.36 -29.40
N PHE A 162 -15.55 -40.41 -28.74
CA PHE A 162 -14.52 -41.40 -29.02
C PHE A 162 -15.02 -42.83 -28.70
N GLN A 163 -15.61 -43.03 -27.53
CA GLN A 163 -16.21 -44.32 -27.16
C GLN A 163 -17.28 -44.77 -28.16
N LYS A 164 -18.18 -43.86 -28.56
CA LYS A 164 -19.20 -44.19 -29.59
C LYS A 164 -18.60 -44.55 -30.95
N ARG A 165 -17.44 -43.98 -31.29
CA ARG A 165 -16.72 -44.32 -32.52
C ARG A 165 -16.12 -45.72 -32.42
N ASP A 166 -15.49 -46.06 -31.31
CA ASP A 166 -14.92 -47.39 -31.06
C ASP A 166 -16.03 -48.46 -31.10
N ASP A 167 -17.15 -48.23 -30.41
CA ASP A 167 -18.31 -49.14 -30.41
C ASP A 167 -18.87 -49.35 -31.84
N ARG A 168 -18.92 -48.28 -32.64
CA ARG A 168 -19.38 -48.35 -34.03
C ARG A 168 -18.41 -49.17 -34.89
N ASP A 169 -17.11 -48.95 -34.74
CA ASP A 169 -16.09 -49.66 -35.51
C ASP A 169 -16.08 -51.17 -35.14
N GLU A 170 -16.34 -51.51 -33.87
CA GLU A 170 -16.53 -52.89 -33.43
C GLU A 170 -17.77 -53.54 -34.08
N LEU A 171 -18.90 -52.84 -34.09
CA LEU A 171 -20.13 -53.29 -34.76
C LEU A 171 -19.94 -53.47 -36.27
N GLU A 172 -19.21 -52.58 -36.94
CA GLU A 172 -18.88 -52.71 -38.36
C GLU A 172 -18.01 -53.96 -38.61
N GLY A 173 -17.05 -54.22 -37.72
CA GLY A 173 -16.24 -55.44 -37.73
C GLY A 173 -17.09 -56.72 -37.66
N PHE A 174 -18.07 -56.77 -36.75
CA PHE A 174 -19.02 -57.89 -36.67
C PHE A 174 -19.85 -58.02 -37.96
N GLN A 175 -20.33 -56.90 -38.50
CA GLN A 175 -21.12 -56.91 -39.74
C GLN A 175 -20.30 -57.44 -40.93
N GLN A 176 -19.05 -57.02 -41.08
CA GLN A 176 -18.16 -57.52 -42.12
C GLN A 176 -17.80 -58.99 -41.95
N GLN A 177 -17.64 -59.45 -40.70
CA GLN A 177 -17.44 -60.87 -40.42
C GLN A 177 -18.65 -61.71 -40.89
N GLU A 178 -19.87 -61.30 -40.55
CA GLU A 178 -21.08 -61.98 -40.99
C GLU A 178 -21.25 -61.95 -42.52
N LEU A 179 -20.97 -60.81 -43.14
CA LEU A 179 -21.00 -60.68 -44.60
C LEU A 179 -19.98 -61.62 -45.28
N ALA A 180 -18.77 -61.73 -44.73
CA ALA A 180 -17.74 -62.64 -45.23
C ALA A 180 -18.17 -64.12 -45.09
N LYS A 181 -18.78 -64.49 -43.96
CA LYS A 181 -19.35 -65.84 -43.76
C LYS A 181 -20.43 -66.15 -44.81
N VAL A 182 -21.37 -65.22 -45.05
CA VAL A 182 -22.41 -65.38 -46.07
C VAL A 182 -21.81 -65.49 -47.47
N LYS A 183 -20.84 -64.62 -47.81
CA LYS A 183 -20.15 -64.64 -49.10
C LYS A 183 -19.46 -65.99 -49.34
N HIS A 184 -18.79 -66.53 -48.32
CA HIS A 184 -18.15 -67.84 -48.40
C HIS A 184 -19.18 -68.97 -48.60
N MET A 185 -20.28 -68.95 -47.84
CA MET A 185 -21.38 -69.92 -47.98
C MET A 185 -21.97 -69.93 -49.40
N VAL A 186 -22.15 -68.76 -50.02
CA VAL A 186 -22.63 -68.63 -51.40
C VAL A 186 -21.59 -69.15 -52.39
N GLN A 187 -20.32 -68.84 -52.19
CA GLN A 187 -19.22 -69.32 -53.04
C GLN A 187 -19.11 -70.85 -53.03
N ILE A 188 -19.23 -71.48 -51.84
CA ILE A 188 -19.28 -72.93 -51.70
C ILE A 188 -20.47 -73.51 -52.46
N ARG A 189 -21.67 -72.93 -52.29
CA ARG A 189 -22.87 -73.37 -52.99
C ARG A 189 -22.70 -73.29 -54.52
N HIS A 190 -22.15 -72.20 -55.02
CA HIS A 190 -21.90 -72.03 -56.45
C HIS A 190 -20.87 -73.05 -56.98
N ARG A 191 -19.79 -73.32 -56.23
CA ARG A 191 -18.80 -74.34 -56.59
C ARG A 191 -19.38 -75.76 -56.56
N ALA A 192 -20.27 -76.07 -55.61
CA ALA A 192 -20.95 -77.37 -55.53
C ALA A 192 -21.89 -77.61 -56.73
N GLN A 193 -22.59 -76.58 -57.21
CA GLN A 193 -23.43 -76.67 -58.41
C GLN A 193 -22.62 -76.96 -59.68
N LEU A 194 -21.36 -76.50 -59.74
CA LEU A 194 -20.44 -76.79 -60.86
C LEU A 194 -19.80 -78.19 -60.76
N SER A 195 -19.89 -78.86 -59.61
CA SER A 195 -19.24 -80.15 -59.30
C SER A 195 -20.19 -81.36 -59.36
N GLY A 196 -21.49 -81.18 -59.58
CA GLY A 196 -22.51 -82.24 -59.62
C GLY A 196 -22.91 -82.63 -61.05
N ALA A 197 -22.52 -83.83 -61.44
CA ALA A 197 -22.43 -84.38 -62.79
C ALA A 197 -23.76 -84.62 -63.54
N GLY A 198 -23.66 -84.55 -64.89
CA GLY A 198 -24.57 -85.25 -65.77
C GLY A 198 -24.34 -86.76 -65.72
N THR A 199 -25.39 -87.51 -65.39
CA THR A 199 -25.56 -88.90 -65.80
C THR A 199 -27.04 -89.13 -66.10
N PHE A 200 -27.31 -89.46 -67.36
CA PHE A 200 -28.61 -89.74 -67.97
C PHE A 200 -28.94 -91.23 -67.81
N PHE A 201 -30.19 -91.57 -67.47
CA PHE A 201 -30.79 -92.91 -67.65
C PHE A 201 -32.07 -92.76 -68.52
N PRO A 202 -32.26 -93.57 -69.57
CA PRO A 202 -33.33 -93.37 -70.56
C PRO A 202 -34.57 -94.24 -70.27
N ILE A 203 -35.78 -93.66 -70.39
CA ILE A 203 -37.00 -94.40 -70.79
C ILE A 203 -37.86 -93.51 -71.70
N ASN A 204 -37.87 -93.89 -72.98
CA ASN A 204 -38.85 -93.66 -74.06
C ASN A 204 -39.37 -92.25 -74.40
N ASN A 205 -38.90 -91.82 -75.58
CA ASN A 205 -39.45 -90.84 -76.53
C ASN A 205 -40.99 -90.71 -76.58
N ALA A 206 -41.49 -89.59 -76.09
CA ALA A 206 -42.43 -88.71 -76.78
C ALA A 206 -42.41 -87.35 -76.06
N LEU A 207 -42.38 -86.24 -76.79
CA LEU A 207 -42.33 -84.82 -76.35
C LEU A 207 -40.94 -84.17 -76.31
N LEU A 208 -40.48 -83.75 -77.50
CA LEU A 208 -39.34 -82.85 -77.69
C LEU A 208 -39.88 -81.40 -77.83
N PHE A 209 -39.80 -80.62 -76.73
CA PHE A 209 -39.70 -79.15 -76.54
C PHE A 209 -40.56 -78.15 -77.37
N PRO A 210 -41.10 -77.03 -76.80
CA PRO A 210 -40.58 -76.29 -75.63
C PRO A 210 -41.67 -75.85 -74.63
N TYR A 211 -41.73 -76.48 -73.46
CA TYR A 211 -42.43 -75.92 -72.29
C TYR A 211 -41.73 -76.41 -71.03
N VAL A 212 -40.78 -75.63 -70.50
CA VAL A 212 -40.45 -75.65 -69.06
C VAL A 212 -40.29 -74.21 -68.57
N ARG A 213 -41.45 -73.63 -68.32
CA ARG A 213 -41.67 -72.58 -67.32
C ARG A 213 -41.27 -73.18 -65.96
N HIS A 214 -40.02 -72.97 -65.53
CA HIS A 214 -39.49 -73.58 -64.30
C HIS A 214 -39.81 -72.71 -63.07
N PRO A 215 -40.42 -73.26 -61.99
CA PRO A 215 -40.66 -72.53 -60.74
C PRO A 215 -39.38 -72.00 -60.08
N VAL A 216 -38.22 -72.59 -60.37
CA VAL A 216 -36.93 -72.18 -59.81
C VAL A 216 -36.42 -70.87 -60.41
N CYS A 217 -36.71 -70.59 -61.70
CA CYS A 217 -36.36 -69.31 -62.32
C CYS A 217 -37.26 -68.19 -61.80
N ALA A 218 -38.55 -68.47 -61.61
CA ALA A 218 -39.47 -67.52 -60.97
C ALA A 218 -39.10 -67.24 -59.51
N ILE A 219 -38.70 -68.26 -58.73
CA ILE A 219 -38.22 -68.10 -57.35
C ILE A 219 -36.90 -67.33 -57.29
N TYR A 220 -35.96 -67.60 -58.21
CA TYR A 220 -34.68 -66.89 -58.25
C TYR A 220 -34.87 -65.41 -58.60
N ILE A 221 -35.72 -65.09 -59.58
CA ILE A 221 -36.07 -63.71 -59.92
C ILE A 221 -36.83 -63.05 -58.77
N ALA A 222 -37.74 -63.75 -58.09
CA ALA A 222 -38.46 -63.22 -56.93
C ALA A 222 -37.52 -62.91 -55.76
N ILE A 223 -36.64 -63.84 -55.37
CA ILE A 223 -35.66 -63.64 -54.29
C ILE A 223 -34.67 -62.53 -54.65
N HIS A 224 -34.18 -62.48 -55.90
CA HIS A 224 -33.28 -61.42 -56.35
C HIS A 224 -33.98 -60.06 -56.38
N SER A 225 -35.24 -60.00 -56.83
CA SER A 225 -36.05 -58.77 -56.79
C SER A 225 -36.33 -58.28 -55.37
N GLN A 226 -36.52 -59.22 -54.43
CA GLN A 226 -36.79 -58.90 -53.03
C GLN A 226 -35.51 -58.44 -52.31
N PHE A 227 -34.37 -59.07 -52.58
CA PHE A 227 -33.07 -58.65 -52.06
C PHE A 227 -32.63 -57.28 -52.61
N LEU A 228 -32.84 -57.02 -53.91
CA LEU A 228 -32.64 -55.70 -54.49
C LEU A 228 -33.58 -54.66 -53.87
N CYS A 229 -34.86 -55.00 -53.66
CA CYS A 229 -35.82 -54.11 -53.02
C CYS A 229 -35.39 -53.74 -51.58
N GLU A 230 -34.96 -54.71 -50.78
CA GLU A 230 -34.45 -54.45 -49.42
C GLU A 230 -33.18 -53.59 -49.46
N THR A 231 -32.23 -53.91 -50.34
CA THR A 231 -30.98 -53.14 -50.49
C THR A 231 -31.25 -51.69 -50.90
N VAL A 232 -32.18 -51.46 -51.82
CA VAL A 232 -32.58 -50.11 -52.24
C VAL A 232 -33.25 -49.34 -51.10
N LYS A 233 -34.04 -50.01 -50.24
CA LYS A 233 -34.61 -49.36 -49.04
C LYS A 233 -33.53 -48.94 -48.05
N TYR A 234 -32.55 -49.80 -47.75
CA TYR A 234 -31.42 -49.44 -46.88
C TYR A 234 -30.62 -48.27 -47.45
N HIS A 235 -30.35 -48.29 -48.76
CA HIS A 235 -29.63 -47.21 -49.42
C HIS A 235 -30.43 -45.89 -49.40
N PHE A 236 -31.76 -45.96 -49.55
CA PHE A 236 -32.63 -44.79 -49.43
C PHE A 236 -32.63 -44.20 -48.02
N VAL A 237 -32.68 -45.04 -46.98
CA VAL A 237 -32.62 -44.59 -45.57
C VAL A 237 -31.28 -43.92 -45.27
N ILE A 238 -30.17 -44.51 -45.72
CA ILE A 238 -28.82 -43.92 -45.55
C ILE A 238 -28.72 -42.58 -46.28
N ILE A 239 -29.22 -42.48 -47.51
CA ILE A 239 -29.21 -41.23 -48.27
C ILE A 239 -30.01 -40.14 -47.54
N VAL A 240 -31.21 -40.46 -47.03
CA VAL A 240 -32.03 -39.51 -46.26
C VAL A 240 -31.33 -39.07 -44.97
N GLN A 241 -30.65 -40.00 -44.27
CA GLN A 241 -29.87 -39.68 -43.07
C GLN A 241 -28.65 -38.79 -43.36
N MET A 242 -27.92 -39.07 -44.44
CA MET A 242 -26.81 -38.22 -44.88
C MET A 242 -27.30 -36.82 -45.24
N SER A 243 -28.45 -36.72 -45.93
CA SER A 243 -29.05 -35.41 -46.26
C SER A 243 -29.39 -34.60 -45.02
N PHE A 244 -29.89 -35.24 -43.96
CA PHE A 244 -30.21 -34.57 -42.69
C PHE A 244 -28.95 -34.11 -41.96
N LEU A 245 -27.92 -34.97 -41.91
CA LEU A 245 -26.61 -34.64 -41.33
C LEU A 245 -25.89 -33.52 -42.11
N GLU A 246 -26.03 -33.49 -43.43
CA GLU A 246 -25.42 -32.46 -44.28
C GLU A 246 -26.06 -31.09 -44.02
N VAL A 247 -27.39 -31.04 -43.90
CA VAL A 247 -28.10 -29.82 -43.46
C VAL A 247 -27.71 -29.42 -42.03
N GLU A 248 -27.57 -30.38 -41.10
CA GLU A 248 -27.15 -30.10 -39.72
C GLU A 248 -25.73 -29.52 -39.67
N VAL A 249 -24.80 -30.10 -40.44
CA VAL A 249 -23.42 -29.58 -40.59
C VAL A 249 -23.43 -28.19 -41.23
N GLU A 250 -24.23 -27.94 -42.26
CA GLU A 250 -24.38 -26.61 -42.85
C GLU A 250 -24.93 -25.60 -41.82
N THR A 251 -25.95 -25.96 -41.04
CA THR A 251 -26.49 -25.06 -40.01
C THR A 251 -25.51 -24.78 -38.86
N LEU A 252 -24.72 -25.77 -38.45
CA LEU A 252 -23.66 -25.59 -37.46
C LEU A 252 -22.52 -24.74 -38.01
N THR A 253 -22.20 -24.90 -39.30
CA THR A 253 -21.19 -24.09 -40.00
C THR A 253 -21.65 -22.64 -40.16
N GLU A 254 -22.93 -22.41 -40.47
CA GLU A 254 -23.53 -21.09 -40.52
C GLU A 254 -23.61 -20.43 -39.13
N GLN A 255 -23.89 -21.20 -38.07
CA GLN A 255 -23.80 -20.70 -36.68
C GLN A 255 -22.37 -20.30 -36.31
N GLN A 256 -21.37 -21.04 -36.79
CA GLN A 256 -19.96 -20.70 -36.58
C GLN A 256 -19.53 -19.48 -37.40
N GLN A 257 -20.06 -19.29 -38.61
CA GLN A 257 -19.81 -18.11 -39.46
C GLN A 257 -20.57 -16.86 -39.02
N GLN A 258 -21.69 -17.00 -38.32
CA GLN A 258 -22.42 -15.89 -37.70
C GLN A 258 -21.88 -15.50 -36.33
N GLN A 259 -20.93 -16.25 -35.75
CA GLN A 259 -20.08 -15.66 -34.72
C GLN A 259 -19.26 -14.56 -35.39
N PRO A 260 -19.41 -13.28 -34.96
CA PRO A 260 -18.49 -12.26 -35.40
C PRO A 260 -17.09 -12.75 -35.02
N GLU A 261 -16.16 -12.63 -35.96
CA GLU A 261 -14.73 -12.83 -35.79
C GLU A 261 -14.22 -11.95 -34.64
N VAL A 262 -14.51 -12.35 -33.41
CA VAL A 262 -13.85 -11.87 -32.21
C VAL A 262 -12.62 -12.75 -32.15
N CYS A 263 -11.54 -12.25 -32.72
CA CYS A 263 -10.21 -12.72 -32.40
C CYS A 263 -10.13 -12.84 -30.86
N GLU A 264 -10.10 -14.06 -30.34
CA GLU A 264 -9.68 -14.30 -28.96
C GLU A 264 -8.16 -14.04 -28.90
N GLU A 265 -7.80 -12.76 -28.87
CA GLU A 265 -6.62 -12.36 -28.11
C GLU A 265 -6.92 -12.74 -26.65
N GLU A 266 -6.11 -13.62 -26.09
CA GLU A 266 -6.09 -13.96 -24.67
C GLU A 266 -6.34 -12.70 -23.83
N GLN A 267 -7.54 -12.57 -23.25
CA GLN A 267 -7.85 -11.51 -22.30
C GLN A 267 -7.16 -11.81 -20.96
N ASN A 268 -5.83 -11.76 -20.96
CA ASN A 268 -5.10 -11.39 -19.76
C ASN A 268 -5.31 -9.89 -19.55
N GLY A 269 -6.33 -9.51 -18.77
CA GLY A 269 -6.51 -8.18 -18.20
C GLY A 269 -6.24 -7.03 -19.16
N SER A 270 -7.18 -6.75 -20.07
CA SER A 270 -7.13 -5.56 -20.91
C SER A 270 -7.14 -4.30 -20.02
N VAL A 271 -5.96 -3.74 -19.76
CA VAL A 271 -5.79 -2.39 -19.22
C VAL A 271 -6.41 -1.45 -20.22
N THR A 272 -7.54 -0.85 -19.86
CA THR A 272 -8.24 0.05 -20.77
C THR A 272 -7.39 1.32 -20.97
N VAL A 273 -7.55 1.99 -22.11
CA VAL A 273 -6.87 3.28 -22.37
C VAL A 273 -7.17 4.28 -21.25
N ASP A 274 -8.38 4.22 -20.69
CA ASP A 274 -8.80 5.03 -19.55
C ASP A 274 -8.02 4.71 -18.26
N ASP A 275 -7.69 3.44 -18.00
CA ASP A 275 -6.86 3.03 -16.86
C ASP A 275 -5.41 3.54 -17.03
N LEU A 276 -4.88 3.47 -18.26
CA LEU A 276 -3.55 3.98 -18.56
C LEU A 276 -3.46 5.49 -18.38
N ASP A 277 -4.47 6.23 -18.86
CA ASP A 277 -4.58 7.68 -18.68
C ASP A 277 -4.78 8.06 -17.21
N HIS A 278 -5.56 7.28 -16.46
CA HIS A 278 -5.74 7.48 -15.02
C HIS A 278 -4.43 7.30 -14.26
N ILE A 279 -3.70 6.22 -14.53
CA ILE A 279 -2.40 5.94 -13.91
C ILE A 279 -1.39 7.03 -14.27
N GLN A 280 -1.32 7.45 -15.54
CA GLN A 280 -0.44 8.54 -15.96
C GLN A 280 -0.77 9.86 -15.27
N LYS A 281 -2.06 10.16 -15.09
CA LYS A 281 -2.50 11.36 -14.37
C LYS A 281 -2.13 11.32 -12.90
N VAL A 282 -2.40 10.21 -12.21
CA VAL A 282 -2.04 10.02 -10.80
C VAL A 282 -0.52 10.13 -10.61
N ASN A 283 0.26 9.56 -11.52
CA ASN A 283 1.72 9.62 -11.45
C ASN A 283 2.22 11.07 -11.61
N ARG A 284 1.64 11.84 -12.54
CA ARG A 284 1.96 13.26 -12.73
C ARG A 284 1.59 14.11 -11.50
N ASP A 285 0.45 13.83 -10.88
CA ASP A 285 0.02 14.51 -9.65
C ASP A 285 0.93 14.17 -8.46
N LEU A 286 1.34 12.90 -8.32
CA LEU A 286 2.29 12.47 -7.29
C LEU A 286 3.68 13.07 -7.48
N GLU A 287 4.18 13.16 -8.71
CA GLU A 287 5.43 13.86 -9.03
C GLU A 287 5.36 15.34 -8.67
N GLN A 288 4.23 15.99 -8.96
CA GLN A 288 4.02 17.38 -8.58
C GLN A 288 4.03 17.55 -7.06
N GLN A 289 3.30 16.71 -6.32
CA GLN A 289 3.28 16.74 -4.86
C GLN A 289 4.66 16.47 -4.26
N LEU A 290 5.42 15.51 -4.80
CA LEU A 290 6.81 15.26 -4.40
C LEU A 290 7.68 16.50 -4.63
N SER A 291 7.50 17.19 -5.75
CA SER A 291 8.25 18.41 -6.06
C SER A 291 7.94 19.55 -5.05
N GLU A 292 6.68 19.70 -4.64
CA GLU A 292 6.23 20.71 -3.67
C GLU A 292 6.68 20.38 -2.24
N LYS A 293 6.58 19.11 -1.83
CA LYS A 293 7.10 18.63 -0.55
C LYS A 293 8.61 18.83 -0.47
N ASN A 294 9.35 18.54 -1.55
CA ASN A 294 10.78 18.80 -1.63
C ASN A 294 11.14 20.30 -1.54
N ARG A 295 10.34 21.20 -2.14
CA ARG A 295 10.51 22.66 -1.94
C ARG A 295 10.30 23.05 -0.48
N THR A 296 9.27 22.49 0.17
CA THR A 296 8.98 22.75 1.59
C THR A 296 10.12 22.27 2.49
N ILE A 297 10.65 21.07 2.24
CA ILE A 297 11.80 20.52 2.97
C ILE A 297 13.01 21.47 2.84
N LYS A 298 13.31 21.93 1.63
CA LYS A 298 14.41 22.89 1.41
C LYS A 298 14.20 24.20 2.18
N GLN A 299 12.97 24.73 2.21
CA GLN A 299 12.64 25.93 2.98
C GLN A 299 12.80 25.72 4.50
N LEU A 300 12.34 24.57 5.02
CA LEU A 300 12.50 24.23 6.43
C LEU A 300 13.96 24.02 6.81
N GLN A 301 14.74 23.34 5.96
CA GLN A 301 16.18 23.18 6.13
C GLN A 301 16.90 24.53 6.12
N GLN A 302 16.51 25.46 5.23
CA GLN A 302 17.05 26.81 5.21
C GLN A 302 16.72 27.57 6.51
N ARG A 303 15.47 27.55 6.97
CA ARG A 303 15.07 28.18 8.24
C ARG A 303 15.83 27.59 9.43
N LEU A 304 16.01 26.27 9.44
CA LEU A 304 16.76 25.57 10.48
C LEU A 304 18.24 25.95 10.46
N ALA A 305 18.83 26.14 9.28
CA ALA A 305 20.20 26.63 9.13
C ALA A 305 20.37 28.09 9.59
N GLU A 306 19.39 28.96 9.31
CA GLU A 306 19.35 30.34 9.78
C GLU A 306 19.22 30.39 11.30
N LEU A 307 18.30 29.63 11.90
CA LEU A 307 18.16 29.51 13.35
C LEU A 307 19.44 28.99 14.02
N LYS A 308 20.08 27.96 13.44
CA LYS A 308 21.38 27.47 13.91
C LYS A 308 22.45 28.56 13.89
N ARG A 309 22.52 29.37 12.83
CA ARG A 309 23.46 30.51 12.78
C ARG A 309 23.15 31.58 13.83
N THR A 310 21.88 31.88 14.07
CA THR A 310 21.47 32.85 15.10
C THR A 310 21.85 32.35 16.50
N LEU A 311 21.53 31.09 16.83
CA LEU A 311 21.91 30.45 18.08
C LEU A 311 23.42 30.38 18.27
N GLN A 312 24.17 30.03 17.23
CA GLN A 312 25.63 29.95 17.30
C GLN A 312 26.27 31.34 17.48
N LYS A 313 25.66 32.40 16.92
CA LYS A 313 26.08 33.79 17.15
C LYS A 313 25.77 34.26 18.57
N GLU A 314 24.60 33.93 19.13
CA GLU A 314 24.27 34.27 20.52
C GLU A 314 25.19 33.54 21.51
N LEU A 315 25.55 32.29 21.24
CA LEU A 315 26.49 31.53 22.07
C LEU A 315 27.95 31.98 21.92
N GLN A 316 28.33 32.63 20.81
CA GLN A 316 29.66 33.21 20.61
C GLN A 316 29.80 34.65 21.15
N ILE A 317 28.71 35.32 21.50
CA ILE A 317 28.74 36.65 22.14
C ILE A 317 28.65 36.46 23.66
N SER A 318 29.72 35.91 24.22
CA SER A 318 30.07 36.17 25.62
C SER A 318 31.59 36.21 25.74
N PRO A 319 32.22 37.39 25.55
CA PRO A 319 33.60 37.60 25.94
C PRO A 319 33.66 38.48 27.19
N ASP A 320 34.21 37.97 28.28
CA ASP A 320 35.01 38.78 29.20
C ASP A 320 36.29 38.00 29.56
N PRO A 321 37.51 38.57 29.42
CA PRO A 321 38.77 37.82 29.52
C PRO A 321 39.56 38.14 30.80
N ALA A 322 40.06 37.12 31.51
CA ALA A 322 41.28 37.19 32.34
C ALA A 322 41.74 35.77 32.78
N PRO A 323 42.99 35.55 33.25
CA PRO A 323 43.91 34.62 32.59
C PRO A 323 44.36 33.41 33.43
N ALA A 324 44.75 32.37 32.68
CA ALA A 324 45.79 31.35 32.91
C ALA A 324 46.05 30.77 34.32
N SER A 325 45.87 29.44 34.47
CA SER A 325 46.93 28.53 34.92
C SER A 325 46.53 27.03 34.95
N MET A 326 47.35 26.21 34.29
CA MET A 326 47.70 24.79 34.52
C MET A 326 46.82 23.63 34.00
N PRO A 327 47.44 22.51 33.52
CA PRO A 327 46.77 21.39 32.88
C PRO A 327 46.71 20.10 33.73
N SER A 328 45.58 19.35 33.64
CA SER A 328 45.38 17.88 33.77
C SER A 328 44.00 17.55 34.41
N PRO A 329 43.45 16.31 34.33
CA PRO A 329 43.45 15.27 33.27
C PRO A 329 41.99 15.05 32.72
N PRO A 330 41.70 14.11 31.78
CA PRO A 330 40.39 14.08 31.11
C PRO A 330 39.33 13.45 32.02
N SER A 331 38.43 14.29 32.54
CA SER A 331 37.16 13.88 33.13
C SER A 331 36.19 13.51 32.02
N SER A 332 35.72 12.28 32.07
CA SER A 332 34.66 11.69 31.27
C SER A 332 33.41 12.58 31.29
N ASN A 333 33.14 13.28 30.19
CA ASN A 333 31.84 13.91 29.98
C ASN A 333 30.83 12.83 29.59
N THR A 334 30.16 12.30 30.60
CA THR A 334 28.91 11.53 30.47
C THR A 334 27.89 12.41 29.75
N THR A 335 27.74 12.20 28.45
CA THR A 335 26.59 12.73 27.71
C THR A 335 25.40 11.89 28.13
N VAL A 336 24.41 12.51 28.76
CA VAL A 336 23.10 11.90 29.00
C VAL A 336 22.42 11.76 27.65
N THR A 337 22.75 10.71 26.91
CA THR A 337 21.97 10.26 25.75
C THR A 337 20.75 9.54 26.29
N ASN A 338 19.58 10.09 25.97
CA ASN A 338 18.27 9.50 26.25
C ASN A 338 18.30 8.01 25.85
N THR A 339 18.09 7.11 26.80
CA THR A 339 18.17 5.65 26.58
C THR A 339 17.10 5.17 25.59
N SER A 340 16.05 5.95 25.35
CA SER A 340 14.99 5.69 24.37
C SER A 340 15.46 5.82 22.92
N ASP A 341 16.27 6.82 22.57
CA ASP A 341 16.70 7.05 21.17
C ASP A 341 17.62 5.93 20.64
N LEU A 342 18.43 5.34 21.52
CA LEU A 342 19.26 4.17 21.20
C LEU A 342 18.43 2.89 21.08
N ASN A 343 17.33 2.79 21.83
CA ASN A 343 16.44 1.65 21.77
C ASN A 343 15.60 1.68 20.49
N ASP A 344 15.03 2.84 20.14
CA ASP A 344 14.30 3.04 18.89
C ASP A 344 15.21 2.83 17.68
N SER A 345 16.45 3.35 17.70
CA SER A 345 17.42 3.11 16.61
C SER A 345 17.80 1.63 16.48
N ARG A 346 17.90 0.92 17.59
CA ARG A 346 18.22 -0.52 17.62
C ARG A 346 17.03 -1.36 17.14
N GLU A 347 15.81 -0.97 17.50
CA GLU A 347 14.56 -1.63 17.13
C GLU A 347 14.21 -1.41 15.66
N ILE A 348 14.34 -0.18 15.16
CA ILE A 348 14.24 0.17 13.72
C ILE A 348 15.24 -0.65 12.90
N ASN A 349 16.46 -0.85 13.41
CA ASN A 349 17.46 -1.69 12.76
C ASN A 349 17.05 -3.17 12.71
N PHE A 350 16.41 -3.72 13.74
CA PHE A 350 15.95 -5.12 13.72
C PHE A 350 14.75 -5.33 12.80
N GLU A 351 13.81 -4.39 12.76
CA GLU A 351 12.67 -4.45 11.84
C GLU A 351 13.12 -4.33 10.37
N TYR A 352 14.02 -3.37 10.10
CA TYR A 352 14.62 -3.22 8.78
C TYR A 352 15.47 -4.44 8.40
N LEU A 353 16.30 -4.94 9.33
CA LEU A 353 17.11 -6.14 9.12
C LEU A 353 16.24 -7.37 8.83
N LYS A 354 15.14 -7.57 9.54
CA LYS A 354 14.19 -8.65 9.27
C LYS A 354 13.65 -8.56 7.85
N HIS A 355 13.27 -7.36 7.41
CA HIS A 355 12.80 -7.13 6.04
C HIS A 355 13.90 -7.42 5.01
N VAL A 356 15.12 -6.91 5.23
CA VAL A 356 16.25 -7.11 4.31
C VAL A 356 16.65 -8.58 4.23
N ILE A 357 16.71 -9.31 5.34
CA ILE A 357 17.02 -10.75 5.35
C ILE A 357 15.91 -11.53 4.63
N LEU A 358 14.63 -11.25 4.92
CA LEU A 358 13.52 -11.93 4.26
C LEU A 358 13.53 -11.68 2.75
N LYS A 359 13.74 -10.43 2.34
CA LYS A 359 13.88 -10.07 0.93
C LYS A 359 15.10 -10.74 0.29
N PHE A 360 16.23 -10.80 0.98
CA PHE A 360 17.44 -11.49 0.50
C PHE A 360 17.18 -12.98 0.26
N MET A 361 16.48 -13.65 1.17
CA MET A 361 16.14 -15.08 1.07
C MET A 361 15.07 -15.40 0.01
N SER A 362 14.24 -14.42 -0.35
CA SER A 362 13.09 -14.59 -1.24
C SER A 362 13.21 -13.90 -2.61
N CYS A 363 14.28 -13.12 -2.86
CA CYS A 363 14.46 -12.39 -4.12
C CYS A 363 15.05 -13.25 -5.26
N ARG A 364 14.87 -12.78 -6.50
CA ARG A 364 15.47 -13.38 -7.71
C ARG A 364 16.94 -13.03 -7.82
N GLU A 365 17.67 -13.87 -8.54
CA GLU A 365 19.14 -13.96 -8.57
C GLU A 365 19.88 -12.62 -8.77
N ALA A 366 19.41 -11.71 -9.63
CA ALA A 366 20.06 -10.42 -9.87
C ALA A 366 19.90 -9.38 -8.73
N GLU A 367 18.87 -9.50 -7.90
CA GLU A 367 18.61 -8.55 -6.80
C GLU A 367 19.39 -8.91 -5.53
N ALA A 368 19.68 -10.19 -5.34
CA ALA A 368 20.41 -10.70 -4.18
C ALA A 368 21.80 -10.05 -4.03
N PHE A 369 22.53 -9.80 -5.14
CA PHE A 369 23.84 -9.12 -5.09
C PHE A 369 23.77 -7.70 -4.54
N HIS A 370 22.72 -6.94 -4.87
CA HIS A 370 22.55 -5.60 -4.33
C HIS A 370 22.22 -5.63 -2.84
N LEU A 371 21.50 -6.67 -2.40
CA LEU A 371 21.14 -6.87 -1.00
C LEU A 371 22.29 -7.37 -0.13
N ILE A 372 23.32 -8.02 -0.69
CA ILE A 372 24.55 -8.38 0.05
C ILE A 372 25.12 -7.16 0.77
N ARG A 373 25.23 -6.02 0.09
CA ARG A 373 25.80 -4.80 0.68
C ARG A 373 24.94 -4.25 1.82
N ALA A 374 23.62 -4.38 1.73
CA ALA A 374 22.72 -4.00 2.80
C ALA A 374 22.86 -4.95 4.01
N VAL A 375 22.88 -6.26 3.76
CA VAL A 375 23.06 -7.28 4.81
C VAL A 375 24.41 -7.12 5.51
N SER A 376 25.50 -6.90 4.77
CA SER A 376 26.84 -6.68 5.34
C SER A 376 26.90 -5.47 6.27
N VAL A 377 26.24 -4.37 5.91
CA VAL A 377 26.22 -3.15 6.73
C VAL A 377 25.36 -3.34 7.98
N LEU A 378 24.23 -4.03 7.88
CA LEU A 378 23.30 -4.22 9.00
C LEU A 378 23.77 -5.29 10.00
N LEU A 379 24.51 -6.31 9.53
CA LEU A 379 25.06 -7.38 10.36
C LEU A 379 26.55 -7.22 10.68
N ASN A 380 27.16 -6.11 10.25
CA ASN A 380 28.57 -5.80 10.44
C ASN A 380 29.51 -6.91 9.94
N PHE A 381 29.27 -7.42 8.73
CA PHE A 381 30.16 -8.40 8.12
C PHE A 381 31.54 -7.79 7.82
N THR A 382 32.56 -8.62 8.02
CA THR A 382 33.90 -8.35 7.51
C THR A 382 33.92 -8.43 5.98
N ARG A 383 34.98 -7.89 5.36
CA ARG A 383 35.11 -7.95 3.89
C ARG A 383 35.21 -9.40 3.42
N GLU A 384 35.83 -10.25 4.22
CA GLU A 384 35.99 -11.67 4.00
C GLU A 384 34.64 -12.41 4.03
N GLU A 385 33.78 -12.08 4.99
CA GLU A 385 32.42 -12.66 5.10
C GLU A 385 31.50 -12.18 3.97
N GLU A 386 31.59 -10.89 3.59
CA GLU A 386 30.86 -10.34 2.46
C GLU A 386 31.26 -11.02 1.15
N ASP A 387 32.57 -11.19 0.91
CA ASP A 387 33.09 -11.82 -0.30
C ASP A 387 32.78 -13.33 -0.33
N LEU A 388 32.73 -14.00 0.82
CA LEU A 388 32.27 -15.39 0.91
C LEU A 388 30.80 -15.52 0.51
N LEU A 389 29.95 -14.57 0.93
CA LEU A 389 28.54 -14.55 0.57
C LEU A 389 28.35 -14.32 -0.94
N LYS A 390 29.14 -13.41 -1.54
CA LYS A 390 29.17 -13.20 -3.00
C LYS A 390 29.60 -14.47 -3.73
N GLN A 391 30.70 -15.10 -3.32
CA GLN A 391 31.20 -16.33 -3.94
C GLN A 391 30.20 -17.48 -3.82
N THR A 392 29.49 -17.60 -2.69
CA THR A 392 28.46 -18.62 -2.49
C THR A 392 27.27 -18.38 -3.42
N LEU A 393 26.88 -17.11 -3.59
CA LEU A 393 25.81 -16.73 -4.50
C LEU A 393 26.20 -16.96 -5.97
N GLU A 394 27.42 -16.56 -6.38
CA GLU A 394 27.99 -16.85 -7.70
C GLU A 394 28.09 -18.35 -7.99
N TYR A 395 28.53 -19.14 -7.00
CA TYR A 395 28.59 -20.59 -7.08
C TYR A 395 27.22 -21.22 -7.30
N LYS A 396 26.18 -20.73 -6.60
CA LYS A 396 24.80 -21.17 -6.79
C LYS A 396 24.23 -20.75 -8.16
N MET A 397 24.67 -19.62 -8.71
CA MET A 397 24.26 -19.13 -10.03
C MET A 397 24.98 -19.80 -11.21
N SER A 398 26.06 -20.52 -10.95
CA SER A 398 26.80 -21.25 -11.98
C SER A 398 26.11 -22.58 -12.32
N TRP A 399 24.97 -22.52 -13.02
CA TRP A 399 24.22 -23.71 -13.46
C TRP A 399 24.83 -24.37 -14.73
N PHE A 400 25.71 -23.68 -15.46
CA PHE A 400 26.29 -24.14 -16.75
C PHE A 400 27.82 -23.97 -16.86
N GLY A 401 28.58 -24.41 -15.84
CA GLY A 401 30.04 -24.36 -15.89
C GLY A 401 30.71 -25.24 -14.83
N SER A 402 31.98 -25.59 -15.06
CA SER A 402 32.76 -26.40 -14.12
C SER A 402 32.82 -25.72 -12.75
N LYS A 403 32.25 -26.42 -11.77
CA LYS A 403 32.15 -26.03 -10.37
C LYS A 403 33.54 -25.61 -9.82
N PRO A 404 33.78 -24.33 -9.49
CA PRO A 404 35.04 -23.93 -8.89
C PRO A 404 35.20 -24.59 -7.51
N SER A 405 36.42 -24.99 -7.16
CA SER A 405 36.69 -25.77 -5.94
C SER A 405 36.21 -25.01 -4.69
N PRO A 406 35.45 -25.65 -3.77
CA PRO A 406 34.99 -25.00 -2.55
C PRO A 406 36.18 -24.65 -1.65
N LYS A 407 36.54 -23.36 -1.61
CA LYS A 407 37.50 -22.85 -0.62
C LYS A 407 36.73 -22.57 0.67
N GLY A 408 36.83 -23.51 1.61
CA GLY A 408 36.52 -23.29 3.03
C GLY A 408 35.02 -23.17 3.36
N ILE A 409 34.34 -24.30 3.47
CA ILE A 409 33.10 -24.37 4.28
C ILE A 409 33.51 -24.12 5.73
N ILE A 410 33.20 -22.93 6.26
CA ILE A 410 33.35 -22.64 7.68
C ILE A 410 32.27 -23.44 8.40
N ARG A 411 32.72 -24.42 9.19
CA ARG A 411 31.88 -25.14 10.15
C ARG A 411 31.39 -24.11 11.18
N PRO A 412 30.07 -23.99 11.45
CA PRO A 412 29.58 -23.07 12.48
C PRO A 412 30.29 -23.36 13.79
N SER A 413 30.84 -22.32 14.42
CA SER A 413 31.53 -22.39 15.71
C SER A 413 30.54 -22.74 16.83
N ILE A 414 30.18 -24.03 16.95
CA ILE A 414 29.59 -24.58 18.16
C ILE A 414 30.72 -24.89 19.14
N SER A 415 30.96 -23.96 20.07
CA SER A 415 31.65 -24.27 21.31
C SER A 415 30.78 -25.23 22.13
N GLY A 416 31.05 -26.53 22.02
CA GLY A 416 30.39 -27.58 22.79
C GLY A 416 30.85 -28.95 22.33
N SER A 417 31.51 -29.69 23.21
CA SER A 417 32.17 -30.98 22.98
C SER A 417 31.30 -32.01 22.27
N SER A 418 31.92 -32.68 21.28
CA SER A 418 31.41 -33.85 20.56
C SER A 418 31.08 -35.03 21.50
N THR A 419 29.81 -35.38 21.63
CA THR A 419 29.40 -36.70 22.14
C THR A 419 29.33 -37.69 20.98
N HIS A 420 30.28 -38.62 20.97
CA HIS A 420 30.33 -39.78 20.09
C HIS A 420 29.14 -40.70 20.40
N TRP A 421 28.29 -40.98 19.42
CA TRP A 421 27.29 -42.05 19.50
C TRP A 421 27.74 -43.18 18.57
N SER A 422 27.91 -44.36 19.17
CA SER A 422 28.04 -45.64 18.48
C SER A 422 26.67 -46.18 18.11
#